data_AF-A0A5S4GM89-F1
#
_entry.id   AF-A0A5S4GM89-F1
#
_cell.length_a   1.000
_cell.length_b   1.000
_cell.length_c   1.000
_cell.angle_alpha   90.00
_cell.angle_beta   90.00
_cell.angle_gamma   90.00
#
_symmetry.space_group_name_H-M   'P 1'
#
loop_
_entity.id
_entity.type
_entity.pdbx_description
1 polymer ?
#
loop_
_entity_poly.entity_id
_entity_poly.type
_entity_poly.pdbx_seq_one_letter_code
_entity_poly.pdbx_strand_id
1 'polypeptide(L)'
;MQRMGLYPLPPGTSPYPGLEVSGRISAVGRGVTGWQVGDEVCALLTGGGYAQKVAVPAGQLLTVPKGISLVEAAALPEAVATVWSNIVMTARLQEGETLLVHGGAGGVGTMAIQIAKALGARVITTVGSPEKATRARELGADLAIDYRTQEFTARGPYDVILDVIGGQYLERNIRSLAAIVAEVRSQVWPMIENGAVRLVIDQTLPMADAARVASEMRCKSERA
;
A
#
# COMPACT_ATOMS: atom_id res chain seq x y z
N MET A 1 -0.88 -9.69 -15.75
CA MET A 1 -2.29 -10.09 -15.60
C MET A 1 -3.13 -9.74 -16.83
N GLN A 2 -3.33 -8.47 -17.19
CA GLN A 2 -4.17 -8.10 -18.35
C GLN A 2 -3.76 -8.80 -19.67
N ARG A 3 -2.48 -8.75 -20.04
CA ARG A 3 -1.97 -9.40 -21.27
C ARG A 3 -2.17 -10.93 -21.30
N MET A 4 -2.36 -11.56 -20.15
CA MET A 4 -2.56 -13.01 -20.05
C MET A 4 -4.05 -13.40 -20.06
N GLY A 5 -4.97 -12.43 -20.17
CA GLY A 5 -6.41 -12.68 -20.11
C GLY A 5 -6.94 -13.02 -18.72
N LEU A 6 -6.11 -12.88 -17.67
CA LEU A 6 -6.46 -13.24 -16.29
C LEU A 6 -7.04 -12.07 -15.49
N TYR A 7 -7.48 -11.00 -16.16
CA TYR A 7 -8.02 -9.80 -15.53
C TYR A 7 -9.45 -9.56 -16.05
N PRO A 8 -10.50 -9.92 -15.28
CA PRO A 8 -11.88 -9.74 -15.71
C PRO A 8 -12.20 -8.25 -15.78
N LEU A 9 -12.55 -7.77 -16.98
CA LEU A 9 -12.85 -6.36 -17.22
C LEU A 9 -14.31 -6.06 -16.88
N PRO A 10 -14.60 -4.97 -16.16
CA PRO A 10 -15.98 -4.52 -15.96
C PRO A 10 -16.67 -4.18 -17.30
N PRO A 11 -18.00 -4.37 -17.40
CA PRO A 11 -18.75 -3.94 -18.58
C PRO A 11 -18.48 -2.48 -18.95
N GLY A 12 -18.32 -2.21 -20.25
CA GLY A 12 -18.04 -0.86 -20.77
C GLY A 12 -16.57 -0.47 -20.78
N THR A 13 -15.66 -1.33 -20.30
CA THR A 13 -14.21 -1.11 -20.39
C THR A 13 -13.68 -1.52 -21.76
N SER A 14 -12.63 -0.85 -22.23
CA SER A 14 -11.94 -1.22 -23.47
C SER A 14 -11.48 -2.70 -23.41
N PRO A 15 -11.70 -3.51 -24.45
CA PRO A 15 -11.20 -4.88 -24.50
C PRO A 15 -9.68 -4.94 -24.72
N TYR A 16 -9.06 -3.82 -25.09
CA TYR A 16 -7.61 -3.74 -25.29
C TYR A 16 -6.89 -3.46 -23.96
N PRO A 17 -5.75 -4.11 -23.67
CA PRO A 17 -4.97 -3.84 -22.46
C PRO A 17 -4.36 -2.43 -22.41
N GLY A 18 -3.78 -2.10 -21.25
CA GLY A 18 -3.02 -0.87 -21.04
C GLY A 18 -3.76 0.09 -20.10
N LEU A 19 -3.25 0.20 -18.87
CA LEU A 19 -3.86 0.95 -17.78
C LEU A 19 -3.30 2.36 -17.63
N GLU A 20 -2.25 2.71 -18.36
CA GLU A 20 -1.67 4.04 -18.30
C GLU A 20 -1.02 4.38 -19.64
N VAL A 21 -0.95 5.68 -19.93
CA VAL A 21 -0.35 6.22 -21.15
C VAL A 21 0.32 7.55 -20.87
N SER A 22 1.22 7.92 -21.77
CA SER A 22 1.61 9.30 -22.01
C SER A 22 1.55 9.59 -23.51
N GLY A 23 1.43 10.86 -23.87
CA GLY A 23 1.41 11.26 -25.26
C GLY A 23 1.07 12.72 -25.43
N ARG A 24 0.58 13.05 -26.63
CA ARG A 24 0.25 14.41 -27.01
C ARG A 24 -1.22 14.51 -27.41
N ILE A 25 -1.93 15.51 -26.92
CA ILE A 25 -3.35 15.69 -27.23
C ILE A 25 -3.50 15.95 -28.73
N SER A 26 -4.29 15.11 -29.42
CA SER A 26 -4.55 15.23 -30.86
C SER A 26 -5.92 15.83 -31.20
N ALA A 27 -6.87 15.77 -30.25
CA ALA A 27 -8.18 16.38 -30.36
C ALA A 27 -8.75 16.62 -28.95
N VAL A 28 -9.62 17.62 -28.81
CA VAL A 28 -10.28 17.98 -27.55
C VAL A 28 -11.79 17.93 -27.75
N GLY A 29 -12.51 17.30 -26.83
CA GLY A 29 -13.97 17.19 -26.88
C GLY A 29 -14.67 18.53 -26.63
N ARG A 30 -15.91 18.68 -27.11
CA ARG A 30 -16.71 19.88 -26.88
C ARG A 30 -16.90 20.12 -25.38
N GLY A 31 -16.61 21.35 -24.92
CA GLY A 31 -16.80 21.76 -23.53
C GLY A 31 -15.64 21.39 -22.58
N VAL A 32 -14.60 20.69 -23.08
CA VAL A 32 -13.36 20.51 -22.31
C VAL A 32 -12.58 21.83 -22.32
N THR A 33 -12.20 22.31 -21.15
CA THR A 33 -11.40 23.53 -20.93
C THR A 33 -10.09 23.20 -20.25
N GLY A 34 -9.08 24.06 -20.39
CA GLY A 34 -7.77 23.91 -19.73
C GLY A 34 -6.79 22.97 -20.43
N TRP A 35 -7.19 22.37 -21.56
CA TRP A 35 -6.38 21.48 -22.38
C TRP A 35 -6.48 21.87 -23.85
N GLN A 36 -5.38 21.74 -24.60
CA GLN A 36 -5.32 22.04 -26.02
C GLN A 36 -4.55 20.98 -26.80
N VAL A 37 -4.79 20.94 -28.12
CA VAL A 37 -4.02 20.09 -29.04
C VAL A 37 -2.54 20.46 -28.94
N GLY A 38 -1.69 19.44 -28.85
CA GLY A 38 -0.25 19.61 -28.70
C GLY A 38 0.27 19.51 -27.26
N ASP A 39 -0.59 19.57 -26.24
CA ASP A 39 -0.17 19.41 -24.85
C ASP A 39 0.39 18.01 -24.60
N GLU A 40 1.49 17.93 -23.86
CA GLU A 40 2.07 16.68 -23.37
C GLU A 40 1.44 16.28 -22.04
N VAL A 41 0.85 15.08 -22.04
CA VAL A 41 0.04 14.58 -20.93
C VAL A 41 0.35 13.12 -20.63
N CYS A 42 0.06 12.71 -19.40
CA CYS A 42 -0.09 11.31 -19.04
C CYS A 42 -1.44 11.08 -18.35
N ALA A 43 -1.89 9.83 -18.30
CA ALA A 43 -3.18 9.49 -17.73
C ALA A 43 -3.21 8.06 -17.18
N LEU A 44 -3.97 7.90 -16.10
CA LEU A 44 -4.42 6.60 -15.60
C LEU A 44 -5.73 6.23 -16.30
N LEU A 45 -5.81 5.01 -16.80
CA LEU A 45 -6.89 4.47 -17.61
C LEU A 45 -7.49 3.22 -16.97
N THR A 46 -8.68 2.85 -17.41
CA THR A 46 -9.29 1.54 -17.09
C THR A 46 -8.94 0.46 -18.13
N GLY A 47 -8.33 0.85 -19.27
CA GLY A 47 -7.92 -0.02 -20.36
C GLY A 47 -7.71 0.78 -21.66
N GLY A 48 -7.22 0.13 -22.71
CA GLY A 48 -7.06 0.73 -24.04
C GLY A 48 -5.75 1.47 -24.30
N GLY A 49 -4.84 1.51 -23.33
CA GLY A 49 -3.57 2.21 -23.47
C GLY A 49 -2.60 1.60 -24.48
N TYR A 50 -2.74 0.31 -24.82
CA TYR A 50 -1.94 -0.34 -25.87
C TYR A 50 -2.51 -0.05 -27.25
N ALA A 51 -2.56 1.23 -27.60
CA ALA A 51 -3.07 1.74 -28.85
C ALA A 51 -2.28 3.00 -29.27
N GLN A 52 -2.37 3.37 -30.54
CA GLN A 52 -1.77 4.63 -31.02
C GLN A 52 -2.57 5.88 -30.58
N LYS A 53 -3.84 5.69 -30.22
CA LYS A 53 -4.74 6.73 -29.70
C LYS A 53 -5.69 6.12 -28.70
N VAL A 54 -6.01 6.86 -27.64
CA VAL A 54 -6.99 6.50 -26.62
C VAL A 54 -7.79 7.73 -26.21
N ALA A 55 -9.09 7.56 -26.02
CA ALA A 55 -9.95 8.63 -25.49
C ALA A 55 -9.87 8.62 -23.96
N VAL A 56 -9.62 9.78 -23.36
CA VAL A 56 -9.44 9.93 -21.92
C VAL A 56 -10.36 11.03 -21.39
N PRO A 57 -11.13 10.79 -20.32
CA PRO A 57 -11.84 11.85 -19.61
C PRO A 57 -10.88 12.97 -19.17
N ALA A 58 -11.23 14.23 -19.41
CA ALA A 58 -10.34 15.36 -19.15
C ALA A 58 -9.85 15.46 -17.69
N GLY A 59 -10.65 15.00 -16.72
CA GLY A 59 -10.29 14.98 -15.30
C GLY A 59 -9.24 13.92 -14.92
N GLN A 60 -8.88 13.02 -15.84
CA GLN A 60 -7.83 12.00 -15.65
C GLN A 60 -6.50 12.40 -16.30
N LEU A 61 -6.47 13.52 -17.03
CA LEU A 61 -5.25 14.04 -17.63
C LEU A 61 -4.37 14.69 -16.57
N LEU A 62 -3.09 14.36 -16.63
CA LEU A 62 -2.03 14.94 -15.81
C LEU A 62 -1.00 15.57 -16.75
N THR A 63 -0.45 16.72 -16.35
CA THR A 63 0.70 17.29 -17.05
C THR A 63 1.93 16.41 -16.84
N VAL A 64 2.76 16.29 -17.88
CA VAL A 64 4.05 15.61 -17.75
C VAL A 64 5.01 16.45 -16.88
N PRO A 65 5.65 15.89 -15.85
CA PRO A 65 6.60 16.63 -15.02
C PRO A 65 7.77 17.19 -15.84
N LYS A 66 8.24 18.38 -15.48
CA LYS A 66 9.38 19.01 -16.15
C LYS A 66 10.61 18.12 -16.09
N GLY A 67 11.28 17.94 -17.23
CA GLY A 67 12.50 17.14 -17.34
C GLY A 67 12.28 15.64 -17.49
N ILE A 68 11.03 15.18 -17.53
CA ILE A 68 10.67 13.76 -17.76
C ILE A 68 10.22 13.60 -19.20
N SER A 69 10.79 12.61 -19.90
CA SER A 69 10.35 12.30 -21.26
C SER A 69 8.94 11.69 -21.28
N LEU A 70 8.24 11.74 -22.41
CA LEU A 70 6.96 11.04 -22.54
C LEU A 70 7.10 9.54 -22.21
N VAL A 71 8.17 8.88 -22.66
CA VAL A 71 8.38 7.44 -22.40
C VAL A 71 8.44 7.14 -20.90
N GLU A 72 9.19 7.94 -20.14
CA GLU A 72 9.28 7.79 -18.68
C GLU A 72 7.96 8.16 -17.99
N ALA A 73 7.28 9.21 -18.48
CA ALA A 73 6.01 9.65 -17.93
C ALA A 73 4.90 8.60 -18.06
N ALA A 74 5.00 7.68 -19.02
CA ALA A 74 4.04 6.60 -19.19
C ALA A 74 4.02 5.61 -18.02
N ALA A 75 5.06 5.56 -17.18
CA ALA A 75 5.18 4.66 -16.03
C ALA A 75 4.79 5.29 -14.69
N LEU A 76 4.29 6.54 -14.71
CA LEU A 76 3.97 7.30 -13.51
C LEU A 76 2.53 7.09 -13.02
N PRO A 77 1.48 7.26 -13.85
CA PRO A 77 0.12 7.42 -13.36
C PRO A 77 -0.35 6.29 -12.43
N GLU A 78 -0.14 5.03 -12.82
CA GLU A 78 -0.63 3.88 -12.05
C GLU A 78 0.13 3.73 -10.75
N ALA A 79 1.47 3.72 -10.80
CA ALA A 79 2.31 3.51 -9.62
C ALA A 79 2.15 4.66 -8.62
N VAL A 80 2.19 5.91 -9.08
CA VAL A 80 2.10 7.09 -8.20
C VAL A 80 0.72 7.17 -7.56
N ALA A 81 -0.36 7.04 -8.35
CA ALA A 81 -1.72 7.12 -7.79
C ALA A 81 -1.98 5.97 -6.80
N THR A 82 -1.51 4.76 -7.11
CA THR A 82 -1.62 3.61 -6.21
C THR A 82 -0.91 3.87 -4.89
N VAL A 83 0.35 4.29 -4.93
CA VAL A 83 1.10 4.59 -3.71
C VAL A 83 0.43 5.70 -2.92
N TRP A 84 0.13 6.83 -3.56
CA TRP A 84 -0.41 8.01 -2.88
C TRP A 84 -1.76 7.74 -2.21
N SER A 85 -2.68 7.08 -2.93
CA SER A 85 -3.99 6.72 -2.39
C SER A 85 -3.89 5.77 -1.18
N ASN A 86 -2.94 4.85 -1.18
CA ASN A 86 -2.79 3.89 -0.10
C ASN A 86 -2.04 4.49 1.10
N ILE A 87 -0.82 5.01 0.91
CA ILE A 87 0.02 5.38 2.05
C ILE A 87 -0.27 6.79 2.57
N VAL A 88 -0.77 7.70 1.72
CA VAL A 88 -1.06 9.09 2.13
C VAL A 88 -2.54 9.27 2.42
N MET A 89 -3.42 8.96 1.46
CA MET A 89 -4.86 9.24 1.63
C MET A 89 -5.53 8.27 2.63
N THR A 90 -5.19 6.98 2.54
CA THR A 90 -5.81 5.94 3.37
C THR A 90 -5.08 5.77 4.70
N ALA A 91 -3.79 5.42 4.65
CA ALA A 91 -3.00 5.14 5.85
C ALA A 91 -2.52 6.39 6.59
N ARG A 92 -2.48 7.55 5.91
CA ARG A 92 -2.01 8.83 6.48
C ARG A 92 -0.62 8.70 7.12
N LEU A 93 0.33 8.10 6.41
CA LEU A 93 1.72 8.00 6.83
C LEU A 93 2.28 9.39 7.20
N GLN A 94 2.86 9.50 8.38
CA GLN A 94 3.48 10.71 8.92
C GLN A 94 5.01 10.68 8.81
N GLU A 95 5.63 11.85 8.92
CA GLU A 95 7.08 11.97 9.06
C GLU A 95 7.58 11.19 10.30
N GLY A 96 8.70 10.49 10.16
CA GLY A 96 9.30 9.69 11.24
C GLY A 96 8.65 8.31 11.45
N GLU A 97 7.46 8.06 10.91
CA GLU A 97 6.84 6.73 10.96
C GLU A 97 7.59 5.72 10.10
N THR A 98 7.46 4.45 10.46
CA THR A 98 8.07 3.33 9.75
C THR A 98 7.07 2.66 8.80
N LEU A 99 7.36 2.74 7.51
CA LEU A 99 6.64 2.04 6.45
C LEU A 99 7.36 0.73 6.09
N LEU A 100 6.62 -0.38 6.11
CA LEU A 100 7.02 -1.63 5.43
C LEU A 100 6.38 -1.71 4.05
N VAL A 101 7.20 -1.84 2.99
CA VAL A 101 6.75 -2.08 1.61
C VAL A 101 7.10 -3.50 1.19
N HIS A 102 6.11 -4.34 0.90
CA HIS A 102 6.40 -5.63 0.28
C HIS A 102 6.69 -5.49 -1.22
N GLY A 103 7.65 -6.28 -1.72
CA GLY A 103 7.97 -6.30 -3.14
C GLY A 103 8.67 -5.04 -3.64
N GLY A 104 9.66 -4.51 -2.90
CA GLY A 104 10.34 -3.23 -3.17
C GLY A 104 11.05 -3.10 -4.53
N ALA A 105 11.14 -4.18 -5.31
CA ALA A 105 11.72 -4.18 -6.65
C ALA A 105 10.68 -4.13 -7.79
N GLY A 106 9.38 -4.15 -7.46
CA GLY A 106 8.30 -3.95 -8.44
C GLY A 106 7.93 -2.48 -8.61
N GLY A 107 7.15 -2.13 -9.64
CA GLY A 107 6.81 -0.73 -9.97
C GLY A 107 6.15 0.05 -8.81
N VAL A 108 5.20 -0.56 -8.11
CA VAL A 108 4.60 0.05 -6.90
C VAL A 108 5.63 0.14 -5.77
N GLY A 109 6.44 -0.90 -5.57
CA GLY A 109 7.42 -0.95 -4.48
C GLY A 109 8.51 0.10 -4.61
N THR A 110 9.10 0.24 -5.80
CA THR A 110 10.14 1.26 -6.07
C THR A 110 9.59 2.67 -5.97
N MET A 111 8.33 2.90 -6.36
CA MET A 111 7.67 4.19 -6.21
C MET A 111 7.33 4.48 -4.73
N ALA A 112 6.85 3.49 -3.99
CA ALA A 112 6.52 3.62 -2.57
C ALA A 112 7.73 3.98 -1.73
N ILE A 113 8.89 3.37 -2.00
CA ILE A 113 10.15 3.69 -1.33
C ILE A 113 10.47 5.18 -1.50
N GLN A 114 10.51 5.66 -2.74
CA GLN A 114 10.91 7.04 -3.03
C GLN A 114 9.93 8.06 -2.45
N ILE A 115 8.61 7.85 -2.61
CA ILE A 115 7.59 8.77 -2.08
C ILE A 115 7.64 8.80 -0.55
N ALA A 116 7.68 7.64 0.11
CA ALA A 116 7.71 7.59 1.57
C ALA A 116 8.99 8.23 2.15
N LYS A 117 10.15 8.02 1.51
CA LYS A 117 11.38 8.72 1.89
C LYS A 117 11.27 10.23 1.70
N ALA A 118 10.66 10.70 0.62
CA ALA A 118 10.43 12.13 0.39
C ALA A 118 9.47 12.75 1.43
N LEU A 119 8.58 11.94 2.02
CA LEU A 119 7.71 12.32 3.14
C LEU A 119 8.38 12.23 4.52
N GLY A 120 9.67 11.88 4.58
CA GLY A 120 10.42 11.80 5.84
C GLY A 120 10.17 10.52 6.65
N ALA A 121 9.54 9.50 6.06
CA ALA A 121 9.35 8.21 6.70
C ALA A 121 10.64 7.37 6.72
N ARG A 122 10.70 6.43 7.66
CA ARG A 122 11.64 5.31 7.63
C ARG A 122 11.04 4.20 6.77
N VAL A 123 11.78 3.72 5.77
CA VAL A 123 11.29 2.74 4.81
C VAL A 123 12.05 1.42 4.94
N ILE A 124 11.30 0.37 5.21
CA ILE A 124 11.76 -1.01 5.21
C ILE A 124 11.05 -1.72 4.05
N THR A 125 11.76 -2.58 3.32
CA THR A 125 11.15 -3.31 2.21
C THR A 125 11.56 -4.77 2.15
N THR A 126 10.67 -5.62 1.61
CA THR A 126 11.03 -7.00 1.27
C THR A 126 11.35 -7.15 -0.22
N VAL A 127 12.40 -7.91 -0.52
CA VAL A 127 12.87 -8.21 -1.87
C VAL A 127 13.30 -9.67 -1.97
N GLY A 128 13.41 -10.18 -3.20
CA GLY A 128 13.72 -11.58 -3.45
C GLY A 128 15.16 -11.89 -3.87
N SER A 129 16.09 -10.94 -3.80
CA SER A 129 17.50 -11.22 -4.06
C SER A 129 18.43 -10.12 -3.52
N PRO A 130 19.74 -10.40 -3.34
CA PRO A 130 20.72 -9.40 -2.93
C PRO A 130 20.81 -8.20 -3.89
N GLU A 131 20.74 -8.42 -5.21
CA GLU A 131 20.81 -7.36 -6.21
C GLU A 131 19.60 -6.42 -6.10
N LYS A 132 18.41 -6.99 -5.89
CA LYS A 132 17.19 -6.22 -5.63
C LYS A 132 17.27 -5.47 -4.30
N ALA A 133 17.95 -6.02 -3.30
CA ALA A 133 18.17 -5.36 -2.02
C ALA A 133 19.08 -4.13 -2.19
N THR A 134 20.17 -4.26 -2.93
CA THR A 134 21.04 -3.14 -3.29
C THR A 134 20.26 -2.06 -4.02
N ARG A 135 19.49 -2.43 -5.05
CA ARG A 135 18.68 -1.48 -5.81
C ARG A 135 17.64 -0.76 -4.95
N ALA A 136 16.97 -1.47 -4.05
CA ALA A 136 16.01 -0.86 -3.14
C ALA A 136 16.66 0.18 -2.21
N ARG A 137 17.88 -0.08 -1.73
CA ARG A 137 18.64 0.88 -0.90
C ARG A 137 19.08 2.11 -1.69
N GLU A 138 19.51 1.94 -2.95
CA GLU A 138 19.82 3.06 -3.84
C GLU A 138 18.61 3.99 -4.07
N LEU A 139 17.40 3.43 -4.05
CA LEU A 139 16.15 4.18 -4.15
C LEU A 139 15.73 4.84 -2.82
N GLY A 140 16.47 4.59 -1.73
CA GLY A 140 16.28 5.23 -0.44
C GLY A 140 15.75 4.32 0.68
N ALA A 141 15.52 3.03 0.44
CA ALA A 141 15.10 2.13 1.52
C ALA A 141 16.18 2.04 2.61
N ASP A 142 15.80 2.30 3.87
CA ASP A 142 16.70 2.22 5.02
C ASP A 142 17.11 0.78 5.32
N LEU A 143 16.22 -0.17 5.03
CA LEU A 143 16.50 -1.61 5.12
C LEU A 143 15.78 -2.38 4.01
N ALA A 144 16.53 -3.20 3.29
CA ALA A 144 16.00 -4.18 2.36
C ALA A 144 16.22 -5.60 2.91
N ILE A 145 15.11 -6.31 3.15
CA ILE A 145 15.02 -7.64 3.72
C ILE A 145 14.88 -8.64 2.58
N ASP A 146 15.84 -9.56 2.46
CA ASP A 146 15.68 -10.71 1.57
C ASP A 146 14.74 -11.72 2.24
N TYR A 147 13.47 -11.77 1.79
CA TYR A 147 12.45 -12.61 2.41
C TYR A 147 12.73 -14.11 2.26
N ARG A 148 13.72 -14.51 1.45
CA ARG A 148 14.12 -15.91 1.29
C ARG A 148 15.02 -16.39 2.41
N THR A 149 15.67 -15.47 3.12
CA THR A 149 16.67 -15.78 4.14
C THR A 149 16.40 -15.08 5.48
N GLN A 150 15.52 -14.09 5.50
CA GLN A 150 15.25 -13.25 6.66
C GLN A 150 13.75 -13.05 6.87
N GLU A 151 13.35 -13.00 8.15
CA GLU A 151 11.98 -12.71 8.55
C GLU A 151 11.77 -11.22 8.79
N PHE A 152 10.75 -10.64 8.15
CA PHE A 152 10.41 -9.23 8.33
C PHE A 152 9.73 -8.95 9.66
N THR A 153 9.06 -9.94 10.26
CA THR A 153 8.31 -9.76 11.52
C THR A 153 9.22 -9.38 12.69
N ALA A 154 10.47 -9.85 12.67
CA ALA A 154 11.50 -9.53 13.67
C ALA A 154 12.09 -8.12 13.54
N ARG A 155 11.70 -7.35 12.51
CA ARG A 155 12.19 -5.99 12.24
C ARG A 155 11.13 -4.91 12.49
N GLY A 156 9.93 -5.31 12.90
CA GLY A 156 8.88 -4.40 13.34
C GLY A 156 9.07 -3.92 14.80
N PRO A 157 8.09 -3.22 15.36
CA PRO A 157 6.79 -2.94 14.75
C PRO A 157 6.86 -1.85 13.65
N TYR A 158 5.87 -1.88 12.75
CA TYR A 158 5.71 -0.92 11.64
C TYR A 158 4.43 -0.11 11.82
N ASP A 159 4.46 1.18 11.49
CA ASP A 159 3.28 2.05 11.61
C ASP A 159 2.32 1.82 10.43
N VAL A 160 2.89 1.66 9.23
CA VAL A 160 2.14 1.36 7.99
C VAL A 160 2.77 0.17 7.27
N ILE A 161 1.94 -0.71 6.71
CA ILE A 161 2.37 -1.81 5.85
C ILE A 161 1.65 -1.72 4.51
N LEU A 162 2.40 -1.58 3.42
CA LEU A 162 1.89 -1.68 2.06
C LEU A 162 2.07 -3.13 1.55
N ASP A 163 0.96 -3.89 1.58
CA ASP A 163 0.94 -5.31 1.23
C ASP A 163 0.41 -5.56 -0.18
N VAL A 164 1.32 -5.95 -1.08
CA VAL A 164 1.02 -6.37 -2.46
C VAL A 164 0.96 -7.90 -2.63
N ILE A 165 1.14 -8.66 -1.54
CA ILE A 165 1.15 -10.13 -1.52
C ILE A 165 -0.20 -10.66 -1.06
N GLY A 166 -0.78 -10.04 -0.03
CA GLY A 166 -2.06 -10.44 0.57
C GLY A 166 -1.99 -11.79 1.29
N GLY A 167 -3.15 -12.39 1.56
CA GLY A 167 -3.36 -13.76 2.05
C GLY A 167 -2.27 -14.35 2.95
N GLN A 168 -1.21 -14.90 2.34
CA GLN A 168 -0.06 -15.53 2.99
C GLN A 168 0.67 -14.64 4.00
N TYR A 169 0.59 -13.31 3.85
CA TYR A 169 1.32 -12.36 4.70
C TYR A 169 0.41 -11.67 5.72
N LEU A 170 -0.92 -11.79 5.58
CA LEU A 170 -1.89 -11.03 6.37
C LEU A 170 -1.69 -11.16 7.89
N GLU A 171 -1.64 -12.39 8.41
CA GLU A 171 -1.49 -12.63 9.85
C GLU A 171 -0.17 -12.04 10.38
N ARG A 172 0.92 -12.23 9.61
CA ARG A 172 2.25 -11.70 9.96
C ARG A 172 2.27 -10.18 9.93
N ASN A 173 1.62 -9.57 8.94
CA ASN A 173 1.49 -8.13 8.83
C ASN A 173 0.71 -7.55 10.02
N ILE A 174 -0.43 -8.14 10.37
CA ILE A 174 -1.23 -7.70 11.53
C ILE A 174 -0.41 -7.77 12.82
N ARG A 175 0.33 -8.86 13.04
CA ARG A 175 1.20 -9.00 14.22
C ARG A 175 2.35 -7.99 14.26
N SER A 176 2.79 -7.51 13.11
CA SER A 176 3.91 -6.58 13.00
C SER A 176 3.49 -5.11 12.95
N LEU A 177 2.20 -4.78 12.99
CA LEU A 177 1.72 -3.41 13.11
C LEU A 177 1.93 -2.87 14.53
N ALA A 178 2.49 -1.66 14.64
CA ALA A 178 2.62 -0.91 15.88
C ALA A 178 1.25 -0.53 16.48
N ALA A 179 0.26 -0.35 15.59
CA ALA A 179 -0.98 0.34 15.88
C ALA A 179 -1.79 -0.29 17.01
N ILE A 180 -1.90 -1.61 17.13
CA ILE A 180 -2.79 -2.21 18.14
C ILE A 180 -2.31 -1.89 19.56
N VAL A 181 -1.02 -2.13 19.84
CA VAL A 181 -0.48 -1.88 21.18
C VAL A 181 -0.43 -0.38 21.48
N ALA A 182 -0.07 0.44 20.49
CA ALA A 182 -0.02 1.89 20.62
C ALA A 182 -1.40 2.54 20.83
N GLU A 183 -2.43 2.11 20.08
CA GLU A 183 -3.81 2.59 20.21
C GLU A 183 -4.47 2.10 21.51
N VAL A 184 -4.26 0.84 21.90
CA VAL A 184 -4.73 0.35 23.20
C VAL A 184 -4.11 1.18 24.32
N ARG A 185 -2.82 1.51 24.23
CA ARG A 185 -2.16 2.34 25.24
C ARG A 185 -2.64 3.80 25.24
N SER A 186 -2.90 4.40 24.07
CA SER A 186 -3.24 5.82 23.98
C SER A 186 -4.73 6.12 24.15
N GLN A 187 -5.59 5.25 23.64
CA GLN A 187 -7.05 5.44 23.68
C GLN A 187 -7.68 4.67 24.82
N VAL A 188 -7.35 3.38 24.97
CA VAL A 188 -8.06 2.49 25.90
C VAL A 188 -7.51 2.63 27.32
N TRP A 189 -6.18 2.76 27.49
CA TRP A 189 -5.56 2.86 28.81
C TRP A 189 -6.08 4.04 29.64
N PRO A 190 -6.18 5.27 29.10
CA PRO A 190 -6.77 6.38 29.85
C PRO A 190 -8.22 6.13 30.25
N MET A 191 -9.00 5.41 29.42
CA MET A 191 -10.38 5.03 29.76
C MET A 191 -10.43 4.00 30.90
N ILE A 192 -9.45 3.11 30.99
CA ILE A 192 -9.33 2.18 32.12
C ILE A 192 -8.90 2.96 33.38
N GLU A 193 -7.88 3.80 33.27
CA GLU A 193 -7.33 4.59 34.38
C GLU A 193 -8.35 5.57 34.96
N ASN A 194 -9.18 6.19 34.12
CA ASN A 194 -10.23 7.11 34.56
C ASN A 194 -11.55 6.39 34.94
N GLY A 195 -11.59 5.06 34.83
CA GLY A 195 -12.74 4.24 35.22
C GLY A 195 -13.91 4.22 34.23
N ALA A 196 -13.78 4.85 33.05
CA ALA A 196 -14.79 4.76 31.98
C ALA A 196 -14.91 3.33 31.42
N VAL A 197 -13.82 2.55 31.43
CA VAL A 197 -13.80 1.13 31.11
C VAL A 197 -13.45 0.34 32.37
N ARG A 198 -14.39 -0.45 32.88
CA ARG A 198 -14.20 -1.25 34.09
C ARG A 198 -13.73 -2.66 33.75
N LEU A 199 -12.65 -3.10 34.40
CA LEU A 199 -12.18 -4.48 34.28
C LEU A 199 -13.16 -5.42 34.99
N VAL A 200 -13.59 -6.47 34.29
CA VAL A 200 -14.41 -7.55 34.83
C VAL A 200 -13.53 -8.78 34.97
N ILE A 201 -13.23 -9.17 36.20
CA ILE A 201 -12.44 -10.36 36.52
C ILE A 201 -13.39 -11.34 37.19
N ASP A 202 -13.70 -12.44 36.49
CA ASP A 202 -14.61 -13.49 36.96
C ASP A 202 -13.96 -14.31 38.09
N GLN A 203 -12.71 -14.73 37.89
CA GLN A 203 -11.92 -15.45 38.88
C GLN A 203 -10.42 -15.18 38.72
N THR A 204 -9.68 -15.28 39.81
CA THR A 204 -8.21 -15.31 39.85
C THR A 204 -7.75 -16.67 40.34
N LEU A 205 -6.85 -17.30 39.60
CA LEU A 205 -6.32 -18.64 39.92
C LEU A 205 -4.80 -18.55 40.14
N PRO A 206 -4.23 -19.43 41.00
CA PRO A 206 -2.78 -19.60 41.08
C PRO A 206 -2.19 -19.99 39.72
N MET A 207 -0.96 -19.55 39.44
CA MET A 207 -0.28 -19.86 38.17
C MET A 207 -0.15 -21.38 37.93
N ALA A 208 -0.03 -22.17 38.99
CA ALA A 208 0.00 -23.63 38.92
C ALA A 208 -1.27 -24.23 38.26
N ASP A 209 -2.39 -23.52 38.33
CA ASP A 209 -3.68 -23.94 37.79
C ASP A 209 -4.02 -23.33 36.42
N ALA A 210 -3.08 -22.62 35.78
CA ALA A 210 -3.33 -21.92 34.51
C ALA A 210 -3.87 -22.82 33.38
N ALA A 211 -3.50 -24.11 33.38
CA ALA A 211 -4.00 -25.09 32.41
C ALA A 211 -5.52 -25.28 32.47
N ARG A 212 -6.16 -25.08 33.64
CA ARG A 212 -7.63 -25.18 33.80
C ARG A 212 -8.38 -24.01 33.16
N VAL A 213 -7.75 -22.86 33.00
CA VAL A 213 -8.38 -21.66 32.41
C VAL A 213 -8.87 -21.93 30.99
N ALA A 214 -8.05 -22.60 30.18
CA ALA A 214 -8.38 -22.92 28.79
C ALA A 214 -9.57 -23.91 28.67
N SER A 215 -9.69 -24.85 29.61
CA SER A 215 -10.82 -25.79 29.65
C SER A 215 -12.13 -25.14 30.11
N GLU A 216 -12.06 -24.18 31.04
CA GLU A 216 -13.25 -23.50 31.59
C GLU A 216 -13.78 -22.41 30.62
N MET A 217 -12.91 -21.74 29.86
CA MET A 217 -13.32 -20.75 28.84
C MET A 217 -14.13 -21.35 27.68
N ARG A 218 -13.94 -22.64 27.35
CA ARG A 218 -14.70 -23.32 26.28
C ARG A 218 -16.15 -23.64 26.65
N CYS A 219 -16.54 -23.54 27.94
CA CYS A 219 -17.81 -24.09 28.42
C CYS A 219 -18.96 -23.08 28.54
N LYS A 220 -18.73 -21.78 28.29
CA LYS A 220 -19.78 -20.74 28.47
C LYS A 220 -20.58 -20.39 27.19
N SER A 221 -20.19 -20.87 26.00
CA SER A 221 -20.89 -20.54 24.74
C SER A 221 -22.09 -21.45 24.39
N GLU A 222 -22.32 -22.53 25.13
CA GLU A 222 -23.38 -23.51 24.84
C GLU A 222 -24.61 -23.39 25.75
N ARG A 223 -24.69 -22.35 26.60
CA ARG A 223 -25.79 -22.16 27.56
C ARG A 223 -26.43 -20.76 27.52
N ALA A 224 -26.49 -20.14 26.35
CA ALA A 224 -27.28 -18.94 26.10
C ALA A 224 -28.25 -19.17 24.94
#